data_AF-A7RSI4-F1
#
_entry.id   AF-A7RSI4-F1
#
_cell.length_a   1.000
_cell.length_b   1.000
_cell.length_c   1.000
_cell.angle_alpha   90.00
_cell.angle_beta   90.00
_cell.angle_gamma   90.00
#
_symmetry.space_group_name_H-M   'P 1'
#
loop_
_entity.id
_entity.type
_entity.pdbx_description
1 polymer ?
#
loop_
_entity_poly.entity_id
_entity_poly.type
_entity_poly.pdbx_seq_one_letter_code
_entity_poly.pdbx_strand_id
1 'polypeptide(L)'
;DMNAKVGDQNWDYERVMGKHGLGVRNDNGERLCELCDLDELVITATLFPHRTIHKATWISPDGKTKNQIDHVLVNKRFRNSVKDTRVFRSSDVGSDHYLVCATVKIRLRKVQNGRVTSE
;
A
#
# COMPACT_ATOMS: atom_id res chain seq x y z
N ASP A 1 6.01 -4.44 6.10
CA ASP A 1 5.75 -3.59 7.25
C ASP A 1 6.58 -2.31 7.22
N MET A 2 5.91 -1.16 7.28
CA MET A 2 6.55 0.16 7.42
C MET A 2 6.30 0.78 8.79
N ASN A 3 5.53 0.11 9.66
CA ASN A 3 5.10 0.62 10.96
C ASN A 3 4.50 2.05 10.90
N ALA A 4 3.83 2.35 9.78
CA ALA A 4 3.39 3.68 9.42
C ALA A 4 1.87 3.72 9.35
N LYS A 5 1.21 4.50 10.22
CA LYS A 5 -0.23 4.75 10.14
C LYS A 5 -0.41 6.05 9.36
N VAL A 6 -0.95 5.98 8.16
CA VAL A 6 -1.15 7.16 7.29
C VAL A 6 -2.47 7.87 7.51
N GLY A 7 -3.45 7.13 8.07
CA GLY A 7 -4.80 7.62 8.36
C GLY A 7 -5.68 7.80 7.12
N ASP A 8 -6.86 8.38 7.33
CA ASP A 8 -7.86 8.68 6.28
C ASP A 8 -7.86 10.15 5.83
N GLN A 9 -7.23 11.04 6.60
CA GLN A 9 -6.99 12.42 6.21
C GLN A 9 -5.84 12.47 5.21
N ASN A 10 -6.05 13.15 4.09
CA ASN A 10 -5.08 13.23 2.99
C ASN A 10 -4.72 14.67 2.59
N TRP A 11 -5.00 15.66 3.44
CA TRP A 11 -4.56 17.04 3.20
C TRP A 11 -3.04 17.07 3.00
N ASP A 12 -2.63 17.88 2.03
CA ASP A 12 -1.26 18.05 1.53
C ASP A 12 -0.65 16.81 0.83
N TYR A 13 -1.37 15.68 0.83
CA TYR A 13 -0.92 14.40 0.29
C TYR A 13 -1.94 13.78 -0.69
N GLU A 14 -2.86 14.57 -1.26
CA GLU A 14 -3.91 14.07 -2.18
C GLU A 14 -3.33 13.38 -3.42
N ARG A 15 -2.10 13.75 -3.80
CA ARG A 15 -1.37 13.20 -4.94
C ARG A 15 -0.85 11.78 -4.68
N VAL A 16 -0.61 11.42 -3.42
CA VAL A 16 0.08 10.18 -3.02
C VAL A 16 -0.79 9.24 -2.20
N MET A 17 -1.85 9.71 -1.57
CA MET A 17 -2.80 8.86 -0.83
C MET A 17 -4.26 9.23 -1.11
N GLY A 18 -5.14 8.25 -0.95
CA GLY A 18 -6.58 8.45 -0.95
C GLY A 18 -7.13 8.72 0.46
N LYS A 19 -8.45 8.76 0.56
CA LYS A 19 -9.18 9.09 1.80
C LYS A 19 -9.69 7.87 2.57
N HIS A 20 -9.17 6.68 2.24
CA HIS A 20 -9.71 5.42 2.74
C HIS A 20 -8.70 4.63 3.56
N GLY A 21 -7.63 5.26 4.08
CA GLY A 21 -6.80 4.62 5.09
C GLY A 21 -7.55 4.35 6.41
N LEU A 22 -6.82 3.88 7.42
CA LEU A 22 -7.36 3.55 8.73
C LEU A 22 -6.62 4.28 9.85
N GLY A 23 -7.39 4.87 10.76
CA GLY A 23 -6.88 5.48 11.99
C GLY A 23 -6.35 6.90 11.79
N VAL A 24 -5.55 7.36 12.75
CA VAL A 24 -4.93 8.68 12.75
C VAL A 24 -3.47 8.55 12.32
N ARG A 25 -3.00 9.53 11.57
CA ARG A 25 -1.62 9.56 11.10
C ARG A 25 -0.64 9.64 12.28
N ASN A 26 0.42 8.84 12.25
CA ASN A 26 1.54 8.93 13.20
C ASN A 26 2.80 9.45 12.52
N ASP A 27 3.87 9.71 13.28
CA ASP A 27 5.13 10.26 12.76
C ASP A 27 5.73 9.43 11.62
N ASN A 28 5.66 8.09 11.70
CA ASN A 28 6.10 7.21 10.62
C ASN A 28 5.19 7.32 9.38
N GLY A 29 3.89 7.52 9.59
CA GLY A 29 2.92 7.79 8.54
C GLY A 29 3.21 9.10 7.82
N GLU A 30 3.57 10.15 8.55
CA GLU A 30 3.96 11.44 7.96
C GLU A 30 5.21 11.27 7.10
N ARG A 31 6.27 10.66 7.64
CA ARG A 31 7.51 10.36 6.88
C ARG A 31 7.26 9.51 5.64
N LEU A 32 6.33 8.55 5.72
CA LEU A 32 5.95 7.73 4.57
C LEU A 32 5.23 8.57 3.50
N CYS A 33 4.34 9.48 3.90
CA CYS A 33 3.67 10.39 2.98
C CYS A 33 4.67 11.35 2.30
N GLU A 34 5.61 11.94 3.07
CA GLU A 34 6.69 12.78 2.55
C GLU A 34 7.55 12.03 1.53
N LEU A 35 8.01 10.82 1.87
CA LEU A 35 8.76 9.95 0.96
C LEU A 35 7.96 9.67 -0.32
N CYS A 36 6.67 9.35 -0.19
CA CYS A 36 5.85 9.07 -1.36
C CYS A 36 5.66 10.29 -2.26
N ASP A 37 5.60 11.52 -1.71
CA ASP A 37 5.47 12.72 -2.53
C ASP A 37 6.78 13.08 -3.24
N LEU A 38 7.92 12.89 -2.55
CA LEU A 38 9.26 13.05 -3.12
C LEU A 38 9.54 12.06 -4.27
N ASP A 39 9.23 10.79 -4.07
CA ASP A 39 9.59 9.71 -5.01
C ASP A 39 8.48 9.37 -6.02
N GLU A 40 7.43 10.19 -6.08
CA GLU A 40 6.24 9.99 -6.90
C GLU A 40 5.62 8.59 -6.71
N LEU A 41 5.48 8.16 -5.46
CA LEU A 41 4.81 6.91 -5.08
C LEU A 41 3.38 7.17 -4.60
N VAL A 42 2.55 6.13 -4.68
CA VAL A 42 1.17 6.16 -4.23
C VAL A 42 0.94 5.03 -3.24
N ILE A 43 0.37 5.37 -2.08
CA ILE A 43 0.00 4.44 -1.01
C ILE A 43 -1.33 3.79 -1.37
N THR A 44 -1.27 2.62 -2.02
CA THR A 44 -2.44 2.08 -2.72
C THR A 44 -3.57 1.60 -1.79
N ALA A 45 -3.22 1.18 -0.57
CA ALA A 45 -4.17 0.71 0.44
C ALA A 45 -5.15 1.79 0.94
N THR A 46 -4.93 3.06 0.55
CA THR A 46 -5.77 4.21 0.93
C THR A 46 -6.71 4.65 -0.20
N LEU A 47 -6.59 4.07 -1.41
CA LEU A 47 -7.28 4.54 -2.61
C LEU A 47 -8.73 4.06 -2.74
N PHE A 48 -9.06 2.91 -2.15
CA PHE A 48 -10.33 2.24 -2.38
C PHE A 48 -11.18 2.17 -1.09
N PRO A 49 -12.50 2.40 -1.19
CA PRO A 49 -13.37 2.29 -0.02
C PRO A 49 -13.54 0.82 0.37
N HIS A 50 -13.18 0.50 1.61
CA HIS A 50 -13.32 -0.83 2.18
C HIS A 50 -13.85 -0.79 3.61
N ARG A 51 -14.36 -1.93 4.09
CA ARG A 51 -14.62 -2.13 5.52
C ARG A 51 -13.31 -2.23 6.29
N THR A 52 -13.29 -1.85 7.56
CA THR A 52 -12.11 -1.89 8.44
C THR A 52 -11.39 -3.25 8.43
N ILE A 53 -12.14 -4.35 8.39
CA ILE A 53 -11.54 -5.70 8.35
C ILE A 53 -10.67 -5.94 7.10
N HIS A 54 -10.87 -5.19 6.02
CA HIS A 54 -10.09 -5.29 4.79
C HIS A 54 -8.99 -4.21 4.71
N LYS A 55 -8.83 -3.39 5.76
CA LYS A 55 -7.80 -2.34 5.86
C LYS A 55 -6.75 -2.65 6.93
N ALA A 56 -7.17 -3.19 8.07
CA ALA A 56 -6.29 -3.47 9.19
C ALA A 56 -5.34 -4.64 8.86
N THR A 57 -4.05 -4.35 8.82
CA THR A 57 -2.98 -5.29 8.46
C THR A 57 -2.33 -5.93 9.67
N TRP A 58 -2.56 -5.40 10.87
CA TRP A 58 -2.02 -5.92 12.12
C TRP A 58 -3.06 -5.89 13.23
N ILE A 59 -3.00 -6.88 14.14
CA ILE A 59 -3.82 -6.96 15.35
C ILE A 59 -2.94 -7.15 16.58
N SER A 60 -3.26 -6.45 17.68
CA SER A 60 -2.54 -6.65 18.94
C SER A 60 -2.77 -8.05 19.52
N PRO A 61 -1.85 -8.57 20.37
CA PRO A 61 -2.01 -9.88 21.01
C PRO A 61 -3.31 -10.03 21.81
N ASP A 62 -3.83 -8.94 22.37
CA ASP A 62 -5.11 -8.92 23.11
C ASP A 62 -6.34 -8.79 22.20
N GLY A 63 -6.15 -8.72 20.88
CA GLY A 63 -7.20 -8.63 19.87
C GLY A 63 -7.90 -7.27 19.75
N LYS A 64 -7.56 -6.29 20.61
CA LYS A 64 -8.31 -5.03 20.74
C LYS A 64 -7.89 -3.99 19.71
N THR A 65 -6.59 -3.87 19.48
CA THR A 65 -6.02 -2.84 18.61
C THR A 65 -5.82 -3.41 17.21
N LYS A 66 -6.26 -2.66 16.20
CA LYS A 66 -6.12 -3.02 14.79
C LYS A 66 -5.53 -1.83 14.04
N ASN A 67 -4.41 -2.04 13.36
CA ASN A 67 -3.70 -0.98 12.67
C ASN A 67 -3.50 -1.31 11.18
N GLN A 68 -3.35 -0.27 10.36
CA GLN A 68 -2.88 -0.38 8.98
C GLN A 68 -1.44 0.12 8.96
N ILE A 69 -0.47 -0.80 8.96
CA ILE A 69 0.98 -0.50 9.03
C ILE A 69 1.79 -1.15 7.90
N ASP A 70 1.17 -2.08 7.17
CA ASP A 70 1.70 -2.64 5.94
C ASP A 70 1.04 -1.95 4.75
N HIS A 71 1.86 -1.41 3.82
CA HIS A 71 1.33 -0.81 2.61
C HIS A 71 2.04 -1.32 1.36
N VAL A 72 1.30 -1.30 0.26
CA VAL A 72 1.84 -1.47 -1.08
C VAL A 72 2.00 -0.08 -1.69
N LEU A 73 3.19 0.21 -2.17
CA LEU A 73 3.51 1.45 -2.87
C LEU A 73 3.67 1.17 -4.35
N VAL A 74 3.16 2.07 -5.19
CA VAL A 74 3.38 2.00 -6.64
C VAL A 74 3.80 3.36 -7.15
N ASN A 75 4.67 3.38 -8.17
CA ASN A 75 4.94 4.65 -8.85
C ASN A 75 3.63 5.23 -9.42
N LYS A 76 3.46 6.54 -9.24
CA LYS A 76 2.28 7.32 -9.58
C LYS A 76 1.85 7.15 -11.03
N ARG A 77 2.78 6.95 -11.97
CA ARG A 77 2.46 6.68 -13.38
C ARG A 77 1.62 5.40 -13.57
N PHE A 78 1.72 4.45 -12.64
CA PHE A 78 0.98 3.19 -12.63
C PHE A 78 -0.22 3.20 -11.67
N ARG A 79 -0.58 4.34 -11.07
CA ARG A 79 -1.72 4.45 -10.15
C ARG A 79 -3.00 3.83 -10.73
N ASN A 80 -3.30 4.13 -12.00
CA ASN A 80 -4.50 3.64 -12.69
C ASN A 80 -4.44 2.15 -13.06
N SER A 81 -3.26 1.54 -13.00
CA SER A 81 -3.09 0.10 -13.16
C SER A 81 -3.53 -0.67 -11.92
N VAL A 82 -3.46 -0.07 -10.73
CA VAL A 82 -3.96 -0.70 -9.50
C VAL A 82 -5.48 -0.73 -9.54
N LYS A 83 -6.05 -1.92 -9.34
CA LYS A 83 -7.49 -2.17 -9.34
C LYS A 83 -8.06 -2.33 -7.94
N ASP A 84 -7.24 -2.82 -7.02
CA ASP A 84 -7.60 -2.97 -5.63
C ASP A 84 -6.35 -3.08 -4.76
N THR A 85 -6.43 -2.69 -3.50
CA THR A 85 -5.42 -3.05 -2.47
C THR A 85 -6.11 -3.20 -1.14
N ARG A 86 -6.08 -4.43 -0.61
CA ARG A 86 -6.81 -4.77 0.62
C ARG A 86 -6.18 -5.96 1.34
N VAL A 87 -6.60 -6.13 2.58
CA VAL A 87 -6.25 -7.29 3.40
C VAL A 87 -7.01 -8.53 2.95
N PHE A 88 -6.29 -9.64 2.75
CA PHE A 88 -6.83 -10.93 2.36
C PHE A 88 -7.23 -11.76 3.58
N ARG A 89 -8.46 -11.53 4.04
CA ARG A 89 -9.01 -12.07 5.30
C ARG A 89 -9.21 -13.59 5.35
N SER A 90 -9.15 -14.28 4.22
CA SER A 90 -9.31 -15.73 4.14
C SER A 90 -7.98 -16.50 4.25
N SER A 91 -6.88 -15.81 4.54
CA SER A 91 -5.58 -16.44 4.77
C SER A 91 -5.33 -16.64 6.26
N ASP A 92 -4.81 -17.81 6.61
CA ASP A 92 -4.15 -18.07 7.88
C ASP A 92 -2.64 -18.08 7.63
N VAL A 93 -1.93 -17.17 8.27
CA VAL A 93 -0.48 -16.96 8.11
C VAL A 93 0.29 -17.20 9.42
N GLY A 94 -0.39 -17.57 10.51
CA GLY A 94 0.26 -17.80 11.81
C GLY A 94 0.99 -16.57 12.36
N SER A 95 0.52 -15.35 12.03
CA SER A 95 1.10 -14.08 12.44
C SER A 95 0.01 -13.15 12.98
N ASP A 96 0.41 -12.18 13.79
CA ASP A 96 -0.37 -11.00 14.17
C ASP A 96 -0.57 -10.01 13.00
N HIS A 97 0.12 -10.21 11.88
CA HIS A 97 -0.12 -9.54 10.62
C HIS A 97 -1.04 -10.35 9.69
N TYR A 98 -1.83 -9.62 8.90
CA TYR A 98 -2.63 -10.15 7.81
C TYR A 98 -2.01 -9.84 6.46
N LEU A 99 -2.13 -10.78 5.51
CA LEU A 99 -1.66 -10.58 4.15
C LEU A 99 -2.35 -9.39 3.47
N VAL A 100 -1.56 -8.49 2.91
CA VAL A 100 -2.03 -7.40 2.04
C VAL A 100 -1.87 -7.83 0.60
N CYS A 101 -2.94 -7.71 -0.19
CA CYS A 101 -2.95 -8.08 -1.60
C CYS A 101 -3.31 -6.87 -2.45
N ALA A 102 -2.52 -6.62 -3.50
CA ALA A 102 -2.81 -5.62 -4.52
C ALA A 102 -3.13 -6.30 -5.85
N THR A 103 -4.28 -5.96 -6.44
CA THR A 103 -4.63 -6.39 -7.79
C THR A 103 -4.14 -5.33 -8.78
N VAL A 104 -3.25 -5.70 -9.71
CA VAL A 104 -2.66 -4.76 -10.66
C VAL A 104 -2.84 -5.25 -12.09
N LYS A 105 -3.31 -4.36 -12.96
CA LYS A 105 -3.39 -4.57 -14.41
C LYS A 105 -2.16 -3.98 -15.09
N ILE A 106 -1.24 -4.85 -15.49
CA ILE A 106 -0.01 -4.46 -16.19
C ILE A 106 0.03 -5.01 -17.62
N ARG A 107 0.64 -4.25 -18.53
CA ARG A 107 1.04 -4.74 -19.86
C ARG A 107 2.55 -4.92 -19.85
N LEU A 108 3.00 -6.17 -19.91
CA LEU A 108 4.42 -6.48 -19.93
C LEU A 108 4.97 -6.30 -21.34
N ARG A 109 6.15 -5.71 -21.45
CA ARG A 109 6.93 -5.67 -22.70
C ARG A 109 7.93 -6.82 -22.68
N LYS A 110 8.04 -7.55 -23.79
CA LYS A 110 9.10 -8.56 -23.98
C LYS A 110 10.46 -7.86 -24.06
N VAL A 111 11.39 -8.27 -23.20
CA VAL A 111 12.80 -7.86 -23.31
C VAL A 111 13.39 -8.58 -24.52
N GLN A 112 13.97 -7.84 -25.46
CA GLN A 112 14.78 -8.42 -26.52
C GLN A 112 16.20 -8.53 -25.99
N ASN A 113 16.70 -9.76 -25.82
CA ASN A 113 18.11 -9.97 -25.54
C ASN A 113 18.89 -9.56 -26.79
N GLY A 114 19.64 -8.46 -26.71
CA GLY A 114 20.56 -8.07 -27.78
C GLY A 114 21.54 -9.20 -28.03
N ARG A 115 21.73 -9.59 -29.30
CA ARG A 115 22.87 -10.42 -29.69
C ARG A 115 24.12 -9.65 -29.30
N VAL A 116 24.93 -10.22 -28.42
CA VAL A 116 26.32 -9.78 -28.24
C VAL A 116 27.01 -10.05 -29.58
N THR A 117 27.25 -9.00 -30.36
CA THR A 117 28.19 -9.07 -31.47
C THR A 117 29.58 -8.93 -30.86
N SER A 118 30.33 -10.03 -30.84
CA SER A 118 31.77 -9.99 -30.62
C SER A 118 32.43 -9.26 -31.80
N GLU A 119 33.22 -8.23 -31.49
CA GLU A 119 34.16 -7.60 -32.42
C GLU A 119 35.22 -8.59 -32.92
#